data_AF-A0A962FMY9-F1
#
_entry.id   AF-A0A962FMY9-F1
#
_cell.length_a   1.000
_cell.length_b   1.000
_cell.length_c   1.000
_cell.angle_alpha   90.00
_cell.angle_beta   90.00
_cell.angle_gamma   90.00
#
_symmetry.space_group_name_H-M   'P 1'
#
loop_
_entity.id
_entity.type
_entity.pdbx_description
1 polymer ?
#
loop_
_entity_poly.entity_id
_entity_poly.type
_entity_poly.pdbx_seq_one_letter_code
_entity_poly.pdbx_strand_id
1 'polypeptide(L)'
;MLSTSASYRLVTRDLDSTLARTAAEPSVALETKYYQEHIGSITSIDDFLSDTRLFKYAMKAFGLEDMDYAKGLMRKVLTEGVSDSTAFANRLSDDRFV
;
A
#
# COMPACT_ATOMS: atom_id res chain seq x y z
N MET A 1 11.39 6.75 29.25
CA MET A 1 10.75 6.83 27.93
C MET A 1 11.64 7.69 27.03
N LEU A 2 11.92 7.24 25.81
CA LEU A 2 12.61 8.09 24.82
C LEU A 2 11.67 9.23 24.40
N SER A 3 12.20 10.42 24.13
CA SER A 3 11.41 11.49 23.51
C SER A 3 11.11 11.14 22.05
N THR A 4 10.03 11.70 21.48
CA THR A 4 9.70 11.54 20.05
C THR A 4 10.89 11.90 19.15
N SER A 5 11.63 12.96 19.49
CA SER A 5 12.82 13.39 18.76
C SER A 5 14.00 12.42 18.87
N ALA A 6 14.19 11.77 20.02
CA ALA A 6 15.22 10.77 20.19
C ALA A 6 14.87 9.49 19.41
N SER A 7 13.62 9.03 19.48
CA SER A 7 13.14 7.86 18.72
C SER A 7 13.26 8.06 17.21
N TYR A 8 12.86 9.23 16.70
CA TYR A 8 13.00 9.56 15.28
C TYR A 8 14.46 9.51 14.81
N ARG A 9 15.39 10.08 15.59
CA ARG A 9 16.82 10.04 15.26
C ARG A 9 17.40 8.63 15.26
N LEU A 10 16.94 7.76 16.17
CA LEU A 10 17.39 6.37 16.21
C LEU A 10 16.97 5.61 14.94
N VAL A 11 15.73 5.83 14.47
CA VAL A 11 15.21 5.22 13.23
C VAL A 11 15.93 5.77 12.01
N THR A 12 16.07 7.10 11.90
CA THR A 12 16.63 7.74 10.70
C THR A 12 18.15 7.64 10.59
N ARG A 13 18.86 7.42 11.69
CA ARG A 13 20.32 7.21 11.68
C ARG A 13 20.71 5.94 10.93
N ASP A 14 19.87 4.91 10.97
CA ASP A 14 20.09 3.63 10.30
C ASP A 14 18.76 3.09 9.79
N LEU A 15 18.30 3.71 8.71
CA LEU A 15 17.03 3.39 8.08
C LEU A 15 17.06 1.96 7.50
N ASP A 16 18.19 1.53 6.94
CA ASP A 16 18.35 0.22 6.32
C ASP A 16 18.16 -0.92 7.34
N SER A 17 18.80 -0.84 8.52
CA SER A 17 18.58 -1.88 9.54
C SER A 17 17.17 -1.82 10.13
N THR A 18 16.56 -0.63 10.18
CA THR A 18 15.17 -0.48 10.62
C THR A 18 14.20 -1.12 9.64
N LEU A 19 14.38 -0.89 8.34
CA LEU A 19 13.59 -1.53 7.28
C LEU A 19 13.80 -3.04 7.27
N ALA A 20 15.04 -3.52 7.40
CA ALA A 20 15.34 -4.95 7.48
C ALA A 20 14.66 -5.62 8.68
N ARG A 21 14.65 -4.95 9.84
CA ARG A 21 13.94 -5.44 11.03
C ARG A 21 12.44 -5.50 10.81
N THR A 22 11.84 -4.44 10.25
CA THR A 22 10.40 -4.43 9.94
C THR A 22 10.03 -5.49 8.91
N ALA A 23 10.85 -5.68 7.87
CA ALA A 23 10.65 -6.74 6.88
C ALA A 23 10.75 -8.16 7.48
N ALA A 24 11.56 -8.33 8.52
CA ALA A 24 11.71 -9.60 9.24
C ALA A 24 10.59 -9.87 10.26
N GLU A 25 9.71 -8.90 10.55
CA GLU A 25 8.55 -9.15 11.41
C GLU A 25 7.64 -10.21 10.78
N PRO A 26 7.19 -11.23 11.53
CA PRO A 26 6.48 -12.37 10.95
C PRO A 26 5.24 -12.01 10.12
N SER A 27 4.47 -11.01 10.57
CA SER A 27 3.29 -10.52 9.84
C SER A 27 3.66 -9.84 8.54
N VAL A 28 4.69 -8.99 8.55
CA VAL A 28 5.17 -8.30 7.33
C VAL A 28 5.73 -9.31 6.35
N ALA A 29 6.62 -10.20 6.80
CA ALA A 29 7.21 -11.24 5.96
C ALA A 29 6.16 -12.14 5.30
N LEU A 30 5.13 -12.54 6.06
CA LEU A 30 4.07 -13.41 5.56
C LEU A 30 3.22 -12.72 4.48
N GLU A 31 2.81 -11.47 4.71
CA GLU A 31 2.00 -10.72 3.75
C GLU A 31 2.81 -10.31 2.50
N THR A 32 4.07 -9.90 2.68
CA THR A 32 4.98 -9.58 1.58
C THR A 32 5.23 -10.81 0.71
N LYS A 33 5.45 -11.98 1.31
CA LYS A 33 5.63 -13.23 0.58
C LYS A 33 4.38 -13.56 -0.24
N TYR A 34 3.20 -13.48 0.37
CA TYR A 34 1.94 -13.73 -0.35
C TYR A 34 1.77 -12.77 -1.53
N TYR A 35 2.03 -11.48 -1.32
CA TYR A 35 1.95 -10.50 -2.40
C TYR A 35 2.88 -10.85 -3.57
N GLN A 36 4.14 -11.15 -3.29
CA GLN A 36 5.13 -11.51 -4.30
C GLN A 36 4.78 -12.79 -5.08
N GLU A 37 4.24 -13.80 -4.40
CA GLU A 37 3.88 -15.08 -5.03
C GLU A 37 2.63 -15.00 -5.90
N HIS A 38 1.66 -14.15 -5.54
CA HIS A 38 0.34 -14.14 -6.18
C HIS A 38 0.08 -12.96 -7.12
N ILE A 39 0.69 -11.79 -6.91
CA ILE A 39 0.37 -10.59 -7.70
C ILE A 39 0.65 -10.77 -9.19
N GLY A 40 1.66 -11.55 -9.57
CA GLY A 40 2.00 -11.82 -10.97
C GLY A 40 0.94 -12.64 -11.73
N SER A 41 0.01 -13.29 -11.03
CA SER A 41 -1.11 -14.01 -11.63
C SER A 41 -2.35 -13.14 -11.88
N ILE A 42 -2.39 -11.94 -11.32
CA ILE A 42 -3.52 -11.01 -11.43
C ILE A 42 -3.47 -10.33 -12.80
N THR A 43 -4.53 -10.49 -13.59
CA THR A 43 -4.59 -9.96 -14.96
C THR A 43 -5.65 -8.88 -15.15
N SER A 44 -6.55 -8.72 -14.17
CA SER A 44 -7.64 -7.76 -14.23
C SER A 44 -7.85 -7.04 -12.90
N ILE A 45 -8.53 -5.89 -12.96
CA ILE A 45 -8.96 -5.14 -11.77
C ILE A 45 -9.92 -5.99 -10.93
N ASP A 46 -10.76 -6.81 -11.56
CA ASP A 46 -11.68 -7.70 -10.86
C ASP A 46 -10.95 -8.76 -10.04
N ASP A 47 -9.94 -9.41 -10.64
CA ASP A 47 -9.09 -10.38 -9.94
C ASP A 47 -8.43 -9.71 -8.72
N PHE A 48 -7.85 -8.51 -8.93
CA PHE A 48 -7.18 -7.76 -7.87
C PHE A 48 -8.12 -7.39 -6.72
N LEU A 49 -9.32 -6.88 -7.02
CA LEU A 49 -10.28 -6.47 -6.00
C LEU A 49 -10.94 -7.66 -5.28
N SER A 50 -11.00 -8.82 -5.95
CA SER A 50 -11.52 -10.06 -5.37
C SER A 50 -10.57 -10.64 -4.32
N ASP A 51 -9.26 -10.56 -4.56
CA ASP A 51 -8.24 -10.96 -3.61
C ASP A 51 -8.06 -9.90 -2.53
N THR A 52 -8.74 -10.10 -1.41
CA THR A 52 -8.72 -9.15 -0.29
C THR A 52 -7.34 -9.00 0.33
N ARG A 53 -6.48 -10.01 0.25
CA ARG A 53 -5.17 -9.99 0.86
C ARG A 53 -4.19 -9.18 0.02
N LEU A 54 -4.20 -9.38 -1.31
CA LEU A 54 -3.45 -8.53 -2.24
C LEU A 54 -3.93 -7.08 -2.20
N PHE A 55 -5.24 -6.89 -2.21
CA PHE A 55 -5.85 -5.56 -2.14
C PHE A 55 -5.43 -4.81 -0.87
N LYS A 56 -5.59 -5.42 0.30
CA LYS A 56 -5.21 -4.79 1.58
C LYS A 56 -3.72 -4.49 1.66
N TYR A 57 -2.87 -5.37 1.13
CA TYR A 57 -1.43 -5.13 1.09
C TYR A 57 -1.09 -3.86 0.30
N ALA A 58 -1.67 -3.72 -0.90
CA ALA A 58 -1.47 -2.53 -1.72
C ALA A 58 -2.02 -1.27 -1.04
N MET A 59 -3.26 -1.32 -0.52
CA MET A 59 -3.86 -0.19 0.20
C MET A 59 -2.96 0.26 1.35
N LYS A 60 -2.43 -0.66 2.15
CA LYS A 60 -1.50 -0.34 3.24
C LYS A 60 -0.18 0.27 2.74
N ALA A 61 0.39 -0.28 1.67
CA ALA A 61 1.64 0.22 1.10
C ALA A 61 1.52 1.68 0.59
N PHE A 62 0.35 2.06 0.07
CA PHE A 62 0.04 3.43 -0.36
C PHE A 62 -0.55 4.30 0.77
N GLY A 63 -0.57 3.80 2.02
CA GLY A 63 -1.09 4.54 3.16
C GLY A 63 -2.60 4.74 3.15
N LEU A 64 -3.35 3.95 2.40
CA LEU A 64 -4.81 3.95 2.25
C LEU A 64 -5.49 2.85 3.08
N GLU A 65 -4.85 2.31 4.11
CA GLU A 65 -5.39 1.19 4.90
C GLU A 65 -6.77 1.49 5.51
N ASP A 66 -7.00 2.72 5.96
CA ASP A 66 -8.30 3.16 6.49
C ASP A 66 -9.43 3.17 5.46
N MET A 67 -9.08 3.10 4.17
CA MET A 67 -10.01 3.12 3.05
C MET A 67 -10.13 1.75 2.36
N ASP A 68 -9.59 0.69 2.94
CA ASP A 68 -9.59 -0.66 2.36
C ASP A 68 -11.00 -1.30 2.26
N TYR A 69 -12.01 -0.68 2.86
CA TYR A 69 -13.41 -1.04 2.68
C TYR A 69 -13.99 -0.50 1.36
N ALA A 70 -13.41 0.56 0.81
CA ALA A 70 -13.96 1.33 -0.32
C ALA A 70 -13.61 0.74 -1.70
N LYS A 71 -13.83 -0.58 -1.89
CA LYS A 71 -13.47 -1.29 -3.13
C LYS A 71 -14.12 -0.69 -4.40
N GLY A 72 -15.34 -0.13 -4.28
CA GLY A 72 -16.01 0.53 -5.41
C GLY A 72 -15.31 1.83 -5.84
N LEU A 73 -14.77 2.59 -4.88
CA LEU A 73 -13.96 3.77 -5.17
C LEU A 73 -12.67 3.35 -5.87
N MET A 74 -11.96 2.37 -5.32
CA MET A 74 -10.70 1.90 -5.89
C MET A 74 -10.89 1.26 -7.27
N ARG A 75 -12.00 0.58 -7.52
CA ARG A 75 -12.38 0.15 -8.87
C ARG A 75 -12.36 1.31 -9.85
N LYS A 76 -13.02 2.42 -9.53
CA LYS A 76 -13.09 3.59 -10.40
C LYS A 76 -11.72 4.23 -10.63
N VAL A 77 -10.92 4.36 -9.56
CA VAL A 77 -9.54 4.84 -9.62
C VAL A 77 -8.71 3.98 -10.57
N LEU A 78 -8.72 2.66 -10.40
CA LEU A 78 -7.95 1.73 -11.23
C LEU A 78 -8.46 1.65 -12.67
N THR A 79 -9.77 1.80 -12.89
CA THR A 79 -10.36 1.78 -14.25
C THR A 79 -10.01 3.03 -15.05
N GLU A 80 -10.09 4.22 -14.45
CA GLU A 80 -9.74 5.47 -15.15
C GLU A 80 -8.22 5.70 -15.19
N GLY A 81 -7.47 5.10 -14.25
CA GLY A 81 -6.02 5.25 -14.15
C GLY A 81 -5.60 6.66 -13.75
N VAL A 82 -4.33 6.99 -14.01
CA VAL A 82 -3.72 8.30 -13.67
C VAL A 82 -3.14 9.03 -14.89
N SER A 83 -3.12 8.38 -16.06
CA SER A 83 -2.46 8.93 -17.26
C SER A 83 -3.23 10.08 -17.92
N ASP A 84 -4.57 10.07 -17.85
CA ASP A 84 -5.41 11.16 -18.34
C ASP A 84 -5.54 12.24 -17.27
N SER A 85 -5.27 13.50 -17.60
CA SER A 85 -5.39 14.64 -16.67
C SER A 85 -6.81 14.81 -16.10
N THR A 86 -7.81 14.25 -16.78
CA THR A 86 -9.22 14.26 -16.36
C THR A 86 -9.67 12.98 -15.66
N ALA A 87 -8.77 12.01 -15.47
CA ALA A 87 -9.06 10.77 -14.76
C ALA A 87 -9.56 11.05 -13.34
N PHE A 88 -10.38 10.14 -12.81
CA PHE A 88 -10.99 10.28 -11.49
C PHE A 88 -9.97 10.46 -10.37
N ALA A 89 -8.86 9.72 -10.40
CA ALA A 89 -7.78 9.83 -9.42
C ALA A 89 -7.20 11.25 -9.34
N ASN A 90 -6.93 11.85 -10.51
CA ASN A 90 -6.35 13.20 -10.66
C ASN A 90 -7.30 14.33 -10.22
N ARG A 91 -8.57 14.02 -9.97
CA ARG A 91 -9.58 14.97 -9.48
C ARG A 91 -9.83 14.83 -7.97
N LEU A 92 -9.25 13.82 -7.31
CA LEU A 92 -9.32 13.68 -5.87
C LEU A 92 -8.39 14.70 -5.21
N SER A 93 -8.74 15.15 -4.00
CA SER A 93 -7.88 16.04 -3.20
C SER A 93 -6.78 15.30 -2.44
N ASP A 94 -6.78 13.96 -2.52
CA ASP A 94 -5.85 13.11 -1.80
C ASP A 94 -4.84 12.51 -2.79
N ASP A 95 -3.61 13.01 -2.72
CA ASP A 95 -2.52 12.64 -3.63
C ASP A 95 -2.11 11.17 -3.50
N ARG A 96 -2.54 10.46 -2.43
CA ARG A 96 -2.25 9.02 -2.26
C ARG A 96 -2.85 8.13 -3.34
N PHE A 97 -3.79 8.64 -4.14
CA PHE A 97 -4.43 7.91 -5.24
C PHE A 97 -3.75 8.07 -6.60
N VAL A 98 -2.70 8.90 -6.70
CA VAL A 98 -2.06 9.30 -7.97
C VAL A 98 -0.61 8.83 -8.05
#